data_AF-R7PAB7-F1
#
_entry.id   AF-R7PAB7-F1
#
_cell.length_a   1.000
_cell.length_b   1.000
_cell.length_c   1.000
_cell.angle_alpha   90.00
_cell.angle_beta   90.00
_cell.angle_gamma   90.00
#
_symmetry.space_group_name_H-M   'P 1'
#
loop_
_entity.id
_entity.type
_entity.pdbx_description
1 polymer ?
#
loop_
_entity_poly.entity_id
_entity_poly.type
_entity_poly.pdbx_seq_one_letter_code
_entity_poly.pdbx_strand_id
1 'polypeptide(L)'
;MLKLHTKQLPTLNKNKTMKRFITLMMSVLVGMSLFAKEPKDMSKYKLCGIWQNCYISIEKNKPVVHFTPYMKALNSDGKFVNMGLETGSRCCFIATMGEWSIVSDSVYVEHIDRSITDPGITGRDNKIYFRMQGDDFVVLKYKIPGNKNWGTEYWVRVIQPDRIEPGSALPRITDKDLMDTMAKMYEEEMQPTE
;
A
#
# COMPACT_ATOMS: atom_id res chain seq x y z
N MET A 1 -66.50 0.91 -55.92
CA MET A 1 -65.37 -0.03 -55.73
C MET A 1 -64.20 0.75 -55.13
N LEU A 2 -63.83 0.50 -53.88
CA LEU A 2 -62.64 1.09 -53.23
C LEU A 2 -61.52 0.04 -53.22
N LYS A 3 -60.39 0.30 -53.89
CA LYS A 3 -59.18 -0.54 -53.80
C LYS A 3 -58.33 -0.09 -52.62
N LEU A 4 -58.29 -0.90 -51.55
CA LEU A 4 -57.33 -0.74 -50.45
C LEU A 4 -55.92 -1.13 -50.94
N HIS A 5 -54.99 -0.18 -50.93
CA HIS A 5 -53.56 -0.43 -51.10
C HIS A 5 -52.94 -0.82 -49.75
N THR A 6 -52.61 -2.09 -49.59
CA THR A 6 -51.78 -2.57 -48.48
C THR A 6 -50.31 -2.26 -48.76
N LYS A 7 -49.73 -1.30 -48.03
CA LYS A 7 -48.27 -1.10 -47.99
C LYS A 7 -47.64 -2.27 -47.23
N GLN A 8 -46.78 -3.04 -47.89
CA GLN A 8 -45.92 -4.02 -47.21
C GLN A 8 -44.91 -3.28 -46.33
N LEU A 9 -44.85 -3.64 -45.04
CA LEU A 9 -43.77 -3.20 -44.16
C LEU A 9 -42.44 -3.83 -44.60
N PRO A 10 -41.32 -3.10 -44.51
CA PRO A 10 -40.01 -3.62 -44.86
C PRO A 10 -39.62 -4.78 -43.94
N THR A 11 -39.30 -5.93 -44.54
CA THR A 11 -38.82 -7.10 -43.81
C THR A 11 -37.43 -6.81 -43.24
N LEU A 12 -37.30 -6.79 -41.92
CA LEU A 12 -36.02 -6.64 -41.23
C LEU A 12 -35.13 -7.85 -41.56
N ASN A 13 -34.03 -7.60 -42.29
CA ASN A 13 -33.05 -8.65 -42.59
C ASN A 13 -32.27 -9.02 -41.31
N LYS A 14 -32.78 -10.02 -40.58
CA LYS A 14 -32.22 -10.52 -39.31
C LYS A 14 -30.72 -10.79 -39.39
N ASN A 15 -30.21 -11.27 -40.52
CA ASN A 15 -28.78 -11.56 -40.70
C ASN A 15 -27.92 -10.29 -40.76
N LYS A 16 -28.42 -9.22 -41.37
CA LYS A 16 -27.68 -7.94 -41.45
C LYS A 16 -27.70 -7.21 -40.10
N THR A 17 -28.82 -7.30 -39.38
CA THR A 17 -28.97 -6.74 -38.03
C THR A 17 -28.11 -7.51 -37.02
N MET A 18 -28.13 -8.84 -37.05
CA MET A 18 -27.32 -9.69 -36.15
C MET A 18 -25.81 -9.50 -36.37
N LYS A 19 -25.35 -9.40 -37.62
CA LYS A 19 -23.94 -9.08 -37.92
C LYS A 19 -23.53 -7.72 -37.36
N ARG A 20 -24.37 -6.69 -37.47
CA ARG A 20 -24.12 -5.36 -36.88
C ARG A 20 -24.06 -5.41 -35.34
N PHE A 21 -24.92 -6.21 -34.71
CA PHE A 21 -24.89 -6.43 -33.26
C PHE A 21 -23.60 -7.13 -32.81
N ILE A 22 -23.15 -8.16 -33.53
CA ILE A 22 -21.90 -8.87 -33.24
C ILE A 22 -20.69 -7.94 -33.43
N THR A 23 -20.65 -7.13 -34.49
CA THR A 23 -19.57 -6.16 -34.71
C THR A 23 -19.51 -5.10 -33.62
N LEU A 24 -20.66 -4.60 -33.15
CA LEU A 24 -20.72 -3.61 -32.07
C LEU A 24 -20.22 -4.18 -30.72
N MET A 25 -20.60 -5.42 -30.37
CA MET A 25 -20.08 -6.08 -29.16
C MET A 25 -18.57 -6.29 -29.20
N MET A 26 -18.00 -6.69 -30.34
CA MET A 26 -16.57 -6.88 -30.48
C MET A 26 -15.79 -5.57 -30.32
N SER A 27 -16.31 -4.43 -30.83
CA SER A 27 -15.68 -3.12 -30.62
C SER A 27 -15.67 -2.67 -29.16
N VAL A 28 -16.69 -3.03 -28.39
CA VAL A 28 -16.76 -2.71 -26.94
C VAL A 28 -15.74 -3.55 -26.15
N LEU A 29 -15.59 -4.83 -26.48
CA LEU A 29 -14.64 -5.75 -25.83
C LEU A 29 -13.17 -5.37 -26.09
N VAL A 30 -12.84 -4.93 -27.32
CA VAL A 30 -11.49 -4.44 -27.66
C VAL A 30 -11.20 -3.09 -26.99
N GLY A 31 -12.21 -2.22 -26.83
CA GLY A 31 -12.05 -0.94 -26.13
C GLY A 31 -11.77 -1.09 -24.63
N MET A 32 -12.36 -2.08 -23.96
CA MET A 32 -12.16 -2.33 -22.51
C MET A 32 -10.77 -2.89 -22.18
N SER A 33 -10.15 -3.64 -23.09
CA SER A 33 -8.85 -4.27 -22.86
C SER A 33 -7.67 -3.31 -22.97
N LEU A 34 -7.84 -2.18 -23.67
CA LEU A 34 -6.79 -1.15 -23.84
C LEU A 34 -6.60 -0.24 -22.61
N PHE A 35 -7.51 -0.28 -21.63
CA PHE A 35 -7.42 0.52 -20.39
C PHE A 35 -7.07 -0.30 -19.14
N ALA A 36 -6.86 -1.62 -19.28
CA ALA A 36 -6.37 -2.43 -18.19
C ALA A 36 -4.89 -2.10 -17.94
N LYS A 37 -4.62 -1.26 -16.93
CA LYS A 37 -3.26 -1.01 -16.43
C LYS A 37 -2.68 -2.36 -15.98
N GLU A 38 -1.54 -2.75 -16.53
CA GLU A 38 -0.85 -3.98 -16.09
C GLU A 38 -0.66 -3.94 -14.56
N PRO A 39 -0.83 -5.08 -13.86
CA PRO A 39 -0.57 -5.15 -12.43
C PRO A 39 0.86 -4.68 -12.18
N LYS A 40 1.01 -3.69 -11.29
CA LYS A 40 2.33 -3.17 -10.95
C LYS A 40 3.02 -4.22 -10.08
N ASP A 41 3.98 -4.96 -10.64
CA ASP A 41 4.78 -5.91 -9.86
C ASP A 41 5.80 -5.18 -8.98
N MET A 42 5.50 -5.14 -7.69
CA MET A 42 6.30 -4.50 -6.66
C MET A 42 7.22 -5.48 -5.92
N SER A 43 7.18 -6.78 -6.23
CA SER A 43 7.94 -7.82 -5.51
C SER A 43 9.46 -7.62 -5.55
N LYS A 44 9.97 -6.97 -6.61
CA LYS A 44 11.39 -6.63 -6.78
C LYS A 44 11.92 -5.61 -5.78
N TYR A 45 11.04 -4.83 -5.14
CA TYR A 45 11.45 -3.79 -4.21
C TYR A 45 11.52 -4.34 -2.79
N LYS A 46 12.65 -4.12 -2.12
CA LYS A 46 12.84 -4.54 -0.72
C LYS A 46 11.75 -4.00 0.21
N LEU A 47 11.12 -2.88 -0.12
CA LEU A 47 10.04 -2.32 0.68
C LEU A 47 8.78 -3.21 0.71
N CYS A 48 8.58 -4.07 -0.30
CA CYS A 48 7.49 -5.04 -0.33
C CYS A 48 7.57 -5.99 0.87
N GLY A 49 6.44 -6.21 1.55
CA GLY A 49 6.35 -7.07 2.72
C GLY A 49 5.44 -6.54 3.82
N ILE A 50 5.48 -7.21 4.96
CA ILE A 50 4.72 -6.85 6.16
C ILE A 50 5.69 -6.26 7.19
N TRP A 51 5.26 -5.17 7.79
CA TRP A 51 6.06 -4.32 8.67
C TRP A 51 5.28 -4.07 9.97
N GLN A 52 5.98 -4.12 11.10
CA GLN A 52 5.44 -3.77 12.41
C GLN A 52 6.03 -2.44 12.87
N ASN A 53 5.17 -1.53 13.33
CA ASN A 53 5.59 -0.23 13.82
C ASN A 53 6.28 -0.37 15.18
N CYS A 54 7.28 0.48 15.40
CA CYS A 54 7.97 0.59 16.67
C CYS A 54 8.37 2.03 16.99
N TYR A 55 8.72 2.29 18.24
CA TYR A 55 9.40 3.50 18.66
C TYR A 55 10.62 3.15 19.53
N ILE A 56 11.53 4.12 19.64
CA ILE A 56 12.77 3.97 20.41
C ILE A 56 12.69 4.86 21.64
N SER A 57 13.02 4.31 22.81
CA SER A 57 13.25 5.06 24.04
C SER A 57 14.70 4.90 24.50
N ILE A 58 15.15 5.79 25.38
CA ILE A 58 16.43 5.63 26.09
C ILE A 58 16.13 5.16 27.51
N GLU A 59 16.59 3.96 27.85
CA GLU A 59 16.45 3.37 29.18
C GLU A 59 17.83 2.99 29.71
N LYS A 60 18.20 3.53 30.88
CA LYS A 60 19.52 3.30 31.50
C LYS A 60 20.70 3.57 30.52
N ASN A 61 20.61 4.68 29.78
CA ASN A 61 21.58 5.11 28.75
C ASN A 61 21.75 4.11 27.59
N LYS A 62 20.72 3.31 27.30
CA LYS A 62 20.71 2.40 26.16
C LYS A 62 19.43 2.58 25.34
N PRO A 63 19.51 2.49 24.01
CA PRO A 63 18.34 2.47 23.14
C PRO A 63 17.51 1.19 23.41
N VAL A 64 16.19 1.33 23.52
CA VAL A 64 15.24 0.23 23.67
C VAL A 64 14.13 0.38 22.64
N VAL A 65 13.82 -0.71 21.94
CA VAL A 65 12.78 -0.76 20.92
C VAL A 65 11.48 -1.26 21.53
N HIS A 66 10.41 -0.50 21.30
CA HIS A 66 9.06 -0.81 21.73
C HIS A 66 8.20 -1.04 20.51
N PHE A 67 7.69 -2.26 20.35
CA PHE A 67 6.75 -2.59 19.28
C PHE A 67 5.36 -2.09 19.63
N THR A 68 4.70 -1.48 18.66
CA THR A 68 3.31 -1.08 18.76
C THR A 68 2.43 -2.13 18.08
N PRO A 69 1.11 -2.14 18.34
CA PRO A 69 0.21 -3.07 17.69
C PRO A 69 -0.20 -2.60 16.28
N TYR A 70 0.58 -1.73 15.63
CA TYR A 70 0.29 -1.29 14.27
C TYR A 70 1.14 -2.06 13.25
N MET A 71 0.48 -2.50 12.18
CA MET A 71 1.08 -3.21 11.06
C MET A 71 0.87 -2.43 9.76
N LYS A 72 1.83 -2.52 8.85
CA LYS A 72 1.73 -2.04 7.47
C LYS A 72 2.05 -3.19 6.54
N ALA A 73 1.19 -3.44 5.56
CA ALA A 73 1.50 -4.36 4.47
C ALA A 73 1.65 -3.56 3.17
N LEU A 74 2.80 -3.72 2.51
CA LEU A 74 3.10 -3.21 1.19
C LEU A 74 3.15 -4.40 0.24
N ASN A 75 2.03 -4.68 -0.43
CA ASN A 75 1.84 -5.90 -1.19
C ASN A 75 2.51 -5.82 -2.58
N SER A 76 2.84 -6.98 -3.13
CA SER A 76 3.51 -7.10 -4.43
C SER A 76 2.66 -6.65 -5.61
N ASP A 77 1.34 -6.53 -5.45
CA ASP A 77 0.40 -6.03 -6.46
C ASP A 77 0.26 -4.50 -6.47
N GLY A 78 1.04 -3.81 -5.62
CA GLY A 78 0.96 -2.36 -5.47
C GLY A 78 -0.18 -1.88 -4.57
N LYS A 79 -0.86 -2.76 -3.82
CA LYS A 79 -1.80 -2.35 -2.76
C LYS A 79 -1.10 -2.24 -1.42
N PHE A 80 -1.59 -1.35 -0.56
CA PHE A 80 -1.12 -1.26 0.82
C PHE A 80 -2.26 -1.12 1.81
N VAL A 81 -1.98 -1.54 3.04
CA VAL A 81 -2.86 -1.34 4.21
C VAL A 81 -2.03 -0.98 5.44
N ASN A 82 -2.51 -0.02 6.23
CA ASN A 82 -2.11 0.20 7.61
C ASN A 82 -3.22 -0.35 8.52
N MET A 83 -2.87 -1.16 9.50
CA MET A 83 -3.81 -1.86 10.37
C MET A 83 -3.44 -1.68 11.83
N GLY A 84 -4.44 -1.43 12.67
CA GLY A 84 -4.32 -1.52 14.12
C GLY A 84 -4.79 -2.88 14.61
N LEU A 85 -3.93 -3.55 15.38
CA LEU A 85 -4.26 -4.78 16.07
C LEU A 85 -4.80 -4.46 17.46
N GLU A 86 -5.86 -5.14 17.86
CA GLU A 86 -6.48 -4.99 19.16
C GLU A 86 -6.51 -6.35 19.86
N THR A 87 -6.37 -6.35 21.18
CA THR A 87 -6.49 -7.55 22.01
C THR A 87 -7.71 -7.46 22.93
N GLY A 88 -8.28 -8.60 23.30
CA GLY A 88 -9.48 -8.63 24.16
C GLY A 88 -10.77 -8.47 23.35
N SER A 89 -11.70 -7.64 23.83
CA SER A 89 -13.05 -7.53 23.25
C SER A 89 -13.19 -6.52 22.10
N ARG A 90 -12.08 -5.97 21.59
CA ARG A 90 -12.06 -5.00 20.48
C ARG A 90 -11.59 -5.68 19.19
N CYS A 91 -12.19 -5.30 18.07
CA CYS A 91 -11.79 -5.80 16.75
C CYS A 91 -10.56 -5.05 16.21
N CYS A 92 -9.68 -5.76 15.52
CA CYS A 92 -8.67 -5.14 14.66
C CYS A 92 -9.34 -4.29 13.56
N PHE A 93 -8.62 -3.30 13.05
CA PHE A 93 -9.16 -2.37 12.04
C PHE A 93 -8.11 -1.98 11.00
N ILE A 94 -8.57 -1.67 9.79
CA ILE A 94 -7.75 -1.02 8.75
C ILE A 94 -7.84 0.49 8.99
N ALA A 95 -6.71 1.11 9.31
CA ALA A 95 -6.60 2.55 9.54
C ALA A 95 -6.56 3.34 8.22
N THR A 96 -5.80 2.82 7.25
CA THR A 96 -5.59 3.45 5.95
C THR A 96 -5.35 2.37 4.91
N MET A 97 -5.81 2.56 3.68
CA MET A 97 -5.53 1.65 2.58
C MET A 97 -5.47 2.39 1.25
N GLY A 98 -4.81 1.79 0.28
CA GLY A 98 -4.79 2.29 -1.09
C GLY A 98 -3.74 1.63 -1.96
N GLU A 99 -3.12 2.41 -2.84
CA GLU A 99 -2.06 1.96 -3.75
C GLU A 99 -0.71 2.53 -3.36
N TRP A 100 0.37 1.77 -3.56
CA TRP A 100 1.73 2.22 -3.34
C TRP A 100 2.62 1.98 -4.55
N SER A 101 3.65 2.80 -4.65
CA SER A 101 4.41 2.95 -5.89
C SER A 101 5.77 3.56 -5.59
N ILE A 102 6.86 2.89 -6.01
CA ILE A 102 8.21 3.43 -5.91
C ILE A 102 8.42 4.48 -7.03
N VAL A 103 8.99 5.63 -6.67
CA VAL A 103 9.32 6.72 -7.62
C VAL A 103 10.82 6.99 -7.71
N SER A 104 11.59 6.66 -6.67
CA SER A 104 13.06 6.68 -6.67
C SER A 104 13.60 5.72 -5.62
N ASP A 105 14.93 5.63 -5.50
CA ASP A 105 15.61 4.75 -4.53
C ASP A 105 15.33 5.11 -3.06
N SER A 106 14.79 6.31 -2.79
CA SER A 106 14.52 6.81 -1.44
C SER A 106 13.11 7.40 -1.27
N VAL A 107 12.24 7.29 -2.29
CA VAL A 107 10.88 7.82 -2.24
C VAL A 107 9.90 6.83 -2.83
N TYR A 108 8.82 6.59 -2.09
CA TYR A 108 7.62 5.94 -2.60
C TYR A 108 6.40 6.83 -2.36
N VAL A 109 5.32 6.55 -3.08
CA VAL A 109 4.06 7.27 -2.98
C VAL A 109 2.97 6.32 -2.55
N GLU A 110 2.17 6.72 -1.58
CA GLU A 110 0.92 6.09 -1.20
C GLU A 110 -0.25 6.93 -1.76
N HIS A 111 -1.03 6.39 -2.69
CA HIS A 111 -2.32 6.96 -3.07
C HIS A 111 -3.38 6.46 -2.10
N ILE A 112 -4.02 7.37 -1.36
CA ILE A 112 -4.91 7.01 -0.25
C ILE A 112 -6.34 6.80 -0.76
N ASP A 113 -6.81 5.55 -0.78
CA ASP A 113 -8.19 5.24 -1.16
C ASP A 113 -9.17 5.57 -0.02
N ARG A 114 -8.79 5.25 1.22
CA ARG A 114 -9.53 5.58 2.44
C ARG A 114 -8.60 5.71 3.65
N SER A 115 -8.91 6.63 4.56
CA SER A 115 -8.29 6.73 5.89
C SER A 115 -9.32 7.09 6.96
N ILE A 116 -9.28 6.40 8.09
CA ILE A 116 -10.11 6.74 9.28
C ILE A 116 -9.35 7.65 10.25
N THR A 117 -8.01 7.61 10.25
CA THR A 117 -7.17 8.44 11.11
C THR A 117 -7.06 9.86 10.57
N ASP A 118 -7.05 9.98 9.24
CA ASP A 118 -6.89 11.24 8.52
C ASP A 118 -7.86 11.32 7.34
N PRO A 119 -9.17 11.49 7.58
CA PRO A 119 -10.16 11.47 6.49
C PRO A 119 -9.88 12.50 5.39
N GLY A 120 -9.25 13.62 5.76
CA GLY A 120 -8.90 14.69 4.84
C GLY A 120 -7.96 14.27 3.72
N ILE A 121 -7.06 13.30 3.92
CA ILE A 121 -6.07 12.89 2.90
C ILE A 121 -6.61 11.85 1.90
N THR A 122 -7.87 11.45 2.03
CA THR A 122 -8.53 10.54 1.07
C THR A 122 -8.49 11.11 -0.35
N GLY A 123 -8.14 10.26 -1.33
CA GLY A 123 -7.98 10.61 -2.74
C GLY A 123 -6.70 11.38 -3.07
N ARG A 124 -5.76 11.50 -2.11
CA ARG A 124 -4.50 12.22 -2.31
C ARG A 124 -3.30 11.29 -2.32
N ASP A 125 -2.23 11.77 -2.93
CA ASP A 125 -0.92 11.16 -2.88
C ASP A 125 -0.16 11.63 -1.63
N ASN A 126 0.38 10.67 -0.88
CA ASN A 126 1.31 10.91 0.21
C ASN A 126 2.71 10.48 -0.24
N LYS A 127 3.62 11.45 -0.36
CA LYS A 127 5.03 11.18 -0.68
C LYS A 127 5.75 10.78 0.61
N ILE A 128 6.26 9.55 0.63
CA ILE A 128 7.01 8.99 1.74
C ILE A 128 8.47 8.86 1.35
N TYR A 129 9.33 9.54 2.10
CA TYR A 129 10.77 9.36 2.04
C TYR A 129 11.14 8.19 2.92
N PHE A 130 11.94 7.26 2.42
CA PHE A 130 12.32 6.08 3.17
C PHE A 130 13.84 5.87 3.17
N ARG A 131 14.33 5.32 4.27
CA ARG A 131 15.70 4.80 4.38
C ARG A 131 15.63 3.39 4.95
N MET A 132 16.08 2.42 4.17
CA MET A 132 16.26 1.05 4.62
C MET A 132 17.61 0.93 5.35
N GLN A 133 17.63 0.21 6.46
CA GLN A 133 18.86 -0.39 6.97
C GLN A 133 18.76 -1.91 6.82
N GLY A 134 19.68 -2.46 6.04
CA GLY A 134 19.61 -3.87 5.67
C GLY A 134 18.28 -4.18 5.00
N ASP A 135 17.72 -5.34 5.32
CA ASP A 135 16.45 -5.79 4.76
C ASP A 135 15.29 -5.65 5.76
N ASP A 136 15.56 -5.46 7.05
CA ASP A 136 14.56 -5.64 8.11
C ASP A 136 14.15 -4.36 8.84
N PHE A 137 14.78 -3.23 8.56
CA PHE A 137 14.43 -1.97 9.20
C PHE A 137 14.23 -0.85 8.20
N VAL A 138 13.17 -0.07 8.38
CA VAL A 138 12.91 1.10 7.56
C VAL A 138 12.44 2.27 8.41
N VAL A 139 12.97 3.44 8.08
CA VAL A 139 12.51 4.71 8.62
C VAL A 139 11.78 5.46 7.52
N LEU A 140 10.58 5.92 7.86
CA LEU A 140 9.70 6.66 6.97
C LEU A 140 9.60 8.10 7.45
N LYS A 141 9.68 9.04 6.51
CA LYS A 141 9.45 10.45 6.73
C LYS A 141 8.43 10.98 5.74
N TYR A 142 7.45 11.72 6.24
CA TYR A 142 6.37 12.25 5.43
C TYR A 142 5.84 13.57 5.96
N LYS A 143 5.11 14.28 5.11
CA LYS A 143 4.54 15.57 5.43
C LYS A 143 3.05 15.56 5.14
N ILE A 144 2.25 15.54 6.20
CA ILE A 144 0.80 15.75 6.06
C ILE A 144 0.56 17.22 5.71
N PRO A 145 -0.18 17.52 4.62
CA PRO A 145 -0.55 18.89 4.28
C PRO A 145 -1.27 19.59 5.45
N GLY A 146 -0.77 20.75 5.87
CA GLY A 146 -1.30 21.51 7.01
C GLY A 146 -0.57 21.27 8.34
N ASN A 147 0.21 20.20 8.47
CA ASN A 147 1.00 19.96 9.68
C ASN A 147 2.30 20.77 9.66
N LYS A 148 2.62 21.43 10.79
CA LYS A 148 3.87 22.21 10.92
C LYS A 148 5.12 21.33 10.91
N ASN A 149 5.04 20.15 11.52
CA ASN A 149 6.17 19.23 11.65
C ASN A 149 6.09 18.10 10.61
N TRP A 150 7.24 17.46 10.36
CA TRP A 150 7.29 16.21 9.62
C TRP A 150 6.86 15.06 10.53
N GLY A 151 6.24 14.04 9.97
CA GLY A 151 6.05 12.76 10.62
C GLY A 151 7.27 11.88 10.39
N THR A 152 7.71 11.19 11.43
CA THR A 152 8.72 10.13 11.35
C THR A 152 8.12 8.85 11.92
N GLU A 153 8.29 7.74 11.22
CA GLU A 153 7.90 6.42 11.69
C GLU A 153 9.05 5.42 11.53
N TYR A 154 9.14 4.48 12.46
CA TYR A 154 10.09 3.38 12.43
C TYR A 154 9.33 2.06 12.31
N TRP A 155 9.83 1.19 11.45
CA TRP A 155 9.18 -0.07 11.13
C TRP A 155 10.20 -1.20 11.02
N VAL A 156 9.87 -2.33 11.63
CA VAL A 156 10.67 -3.56 11.51
C VAL A 156 9.89 -4.58 10.71
N ARG A 157 10.58 -5.32 9.83
CA ARG A 157 9.95 -6.35 9.01
C ARG A 157 9.43 -7.48 9.89
N VAL A 158 8.21 -7.93 9.63
CA VAL A 158 7.66 -9.13 10.25
C VAL A 158 8.40 -10.35 9.72
N ILE A 159 8.89 -11.18 10.63
CA ILE A 159 9.69 -12.36 10.33
C ILE A 159 8.82 -13.41 9.63
N GLN A 160 9.26 -13.85 8.47
CA GLN A 160 8.59 -14.89 7.70
C GLN A 160 8.94 -16.29 8.24
N PRO A 161 8.04 -17.30 8.08
CA PRO A 161 8.26 -18.63 8.64
C PRO A 161 9.53 -19.34 8.15
N ASP A 162 9.95 -19.09 6.92
CA ASP A 162 11.19 -19.63 6.33
C ASP A 162 12.47 -19.14 7.02
N ARG A 163 12.38 -18.03 7.78
CA ARG A 163 13.46 -17.47 8.60
C ARG A 163 13.42 -17.94 10.05
N ILE A 164 12.52 -18.87 10.40
CA ILE A 164 12.35 -19.41 11.75
C ILE A 164 12.58 -20.91 11.71
N GLU A 165 13.57 -21.39 12.45
CA GLU A 165 13.78 -22.83 12.59
C GLU A 165 12.58 -23.47 13.33
N PRO A 166 11.97 -24.55 12.79
CA PRO A 166 10.83 -25.18 13.45
C PRO A 166 11.16 -25.62 14.88
N GLY A 167 10.37 -25.13 15.84
CA GLY A 167 10.55 -25.43 17.27
C GLY A 167 11.54 -24.50 17.99
N SER A 168 12.17 -23.55 17.30
CA SER A 168 12.96 -22.51 17.96
C SER A 168 12.07 -21.50 18.69
N ALA A 169 12.63 -20.79 19.66
CA ALA A 169 12.01 -19.57 20.15
C ALA A 169 11.89 -18.56 19.00
N LEU A 170 10.85 -17.71 19.04
CA LEU A 170 10.76 -16.60 18.10
C LEU A 170 11.98 -15.68 18.27
N PRO A 171 12.58 -15.21 17.16
CA PRO A 171 13.71 -14.30 17.24
C PRO A 171 13.27 -13.06 18.02
N ARG A 172 14.07 -12.67 19.02
CA ARG A 172 13.95 -11.33 19.57
C ARG A 172 14.72 -10.41 18.64
N ILE A 173 14.09 -9.31 18.24
CA ILE A 173 14.76 -8.18 17.62
C ILE A 173 15.58 -7.49 18.73
N THR A 174 16.67 -8.13 19.11
CA THR A 174 17.73 -7.65 19.99
C THR A 174 19.08 -7.75 19.28
N ASP A 175 19.07 -7.95 17.96
CA ASP A 175 20.27 -7.95 17.15
C ASP A 175 20.98 -6.63 17.42
N LYS A 176 22.20 -6.73 17.95
CA LYS A 176 23.01 -5.58 18.33
C LYS A 176 23.18 -4.63 17.16
N ASP A 177 23.27 -5.14 15.93
CA ASP A 177 23.46 -4.32 14.75
C ASP A 177 22.20 -3.52 14.38
N LEU A 178 21.02 -4.11 14.59
CA LEU A 178 19.74 -3.42 14.41
C LEU A 178 19.54 -2.37 15.52
N MET A 179 19.84 -2.72 16.78
CA MET A 179 19.78 -1.77 17.90
C MET A 179 20.76 -0.60 17.73
N ASP A 180 22.00 -0.87 17.32
CA ASP A 180 23.04 0.14 17.09
C ASP A 180 22.65 1.04 15.89
N THR A 181 22.06 0.47 14.84
CA THR A 181 21.50 1.25 13.72
C THR A 181 20.38 2.17 14.19
N MET A 182 19.39 1.61 14.90
CA MET A 182 18.24 2.36 15.38
C MET A 182 18.66 3.51 16.29
N ALA A 183 19.64 3.26 17.16
CA ALA A 183 20.26 4.28 18.01
C ALA A 183 20.91 5.39 17.18
N LYS A 184 21.74 5.03 16.19
CA LYS A 184 22.39 6.00 15.32
C LYS A 184 21.39 6.86 14.57
N MET A 185 20.31 6.27 14.05
CA MET A 185 19.26 7.02 13.36
C MET A 185 18.50 7.97 14.29
N TYR A 186 18.22 7.53 15.51
CA TYR A 186 17.62 8.38 16.54
C TYR A 186 18.52 9.58 16.88
N GLU A 187 19.82 9.35 17.04
CA GLU A 187 20.82 10.40 17.31
C GLU A 187 20.95 11.40 16.15
N GLU A 188 20.95 10.91 14.91
CA GLU A 188 20.96 11.74 13.69
C GLU A 188 19.69 12.61 13.55
N GLU A 189 18.54 12.15 14.06
CA GLU A 189 17.28 12.91 14.02
C GLU A 189 17.09 13.87 15.19
N MET A 190 17.83 13.71 16.29
CA MET A 190 17.92 14.69 17.39
C MET A 190 18.86 15.86 17.08
N GLN A 191 19.61 15.82 15.97
CA GLN A 191 20.36 16.97 15.49
C GLN A 191 19.38 17.87 14.69
N PRO A 192 19.10 19.11 15.14
CA PRO A 192 18.34 20.04 14.33
C PRO A 192 19.09 20.27 13.03
N THR A 193 18.54 19.79 11.92
CA THR A 193 18.97 20.24 10.59
C THR A 193 18.48 21.67 10.42
N GLU A 194 19.42 22.62 10.53
CA GLU A 194 19.28 24.00 10.04
C GLU A 194 18.94 24.02 8.53
#